data_AF-A0A179RZ71-F1
#
_entry.id   AF-A0A179RZ71-F1
#
_cell.length_a   1.000
_cell.length_b   1.000
_cell.length_c   1.000
_cell.angle_alpha   90.00
_cell.angle_beta   90.00
_cell.angle_gamma   90.00
#
_symmetry.space_group_name_H-M   'P 1'
#
loop_
_entity.id
_entity.type
_entity.pdbx_description
1 polymer ?
#
loop_
_entity_poly.entity_id
_entity_poly.type
_entity_poly.pdbx_seq_one_letter_code
_entity_poly.pdbx_strand_id
1 'polypeptide(L)' 'MKTQLKPFNVTIRVFDPTKGIEGGQDYVLPVDSPDAEHAIASTTANAASFTKKTDGGKALPVAFTCIKVESR' A
#
# COMPACT_ATOMS: atom_id res chain seq x y z
N MET A 1 0.38 2.47 -29.43
CA MET A 1 -0.96 2.72 -28.83
C MET A 1 -0.72 3.08 -27.37
N LYS A 2 -1.20 4.22 -26.87
CA LYS A 2 -1.01 4.58 -25.45
C LYS A 2 -2.03 3.83 -24.61
N THR A 3 -1.58 3.14 -23.57
CA THR A 3 -2.48 2.45 -22.64
C THR A 3 -3.33 3.48 -21.90
N GLN A 4 -4.64 3.30 -21.91
CA GLN A 4 -5.56 4.17 -21.18
C GLN A 4 -5.47 3.86 -19.68
N LEU A 5 -5.21 4.88 -18.87
CA LEU A 5 -5.19 4.75 -17.42
C LEU A 5 -6.61 4.94 -16.86
N LYS A 6 -6.92 4.16 -15.83
CA LYS A 6 -8.17 4.22 -15.07
C LYS A 6 -7.85 4.57 -13.61
N PRO A 7 -8.69 5.36 -12.94
CA PRO A 7 -8.45 5.74 -11.57
C PRO A 7 -8.88 4.62 -10.59
N PHE A 8 -8.04 4.36 -9.59
CA PHE A 8 -8.29 3.40 -8.52
C PHE A 8 -7.95 4.00 -7.16
N ASN A 9 -8.67 3.55 -6.14
CA ASN A 9 -8.28 3.69 -4.74
C ASN A 9 -7.77 2.34 -4.24
N VAL A 10 -6.48 2.27 -3.90
CA VAL A 10 -5.87 1.06 -3.32
C VAL A 10 -5.70 1.29 -1.83
N THR A 11 -6.27 0.42 -0.99
CA THR A 11 -6.10 0.48 0.45
C THR A 11 -5.02 -0.49 0.89
N ILE A 12 -3.97 0.05 1.50
CA ILE A 12 -2.95 -0.76 2.19
C ILE A 12 -3.17 -0.70 3.69
N ARG A 13 -2.86 -1.78 4.38
CA ARG A 13 -2.74 -1.84 5.84
C ARG A 13 -1.27 -1.91 6.21
N VAL A 14 -0.81 -1.01 7.06
CA VAL A 14 0.54 -1.00 7.63
C VAL A 14 0.46 -1.41 9.09
N PHE A 15 1.21 -2.41 9.51
CA PHE A 15 1.08 -3.01 10.84
C PHE A 15 2.43 -3.49 11.39
N ASP A 16 2.47 -3.70 12.70
CA ASP A 16 3.57 -4.37 13.37
C ASP A 16 3.36 -5.89 13.26
N PRO A 17 4.18 -6.63 12.50
CA PRO A 17 3.99 -8.07 12.30
C PRO A 17 4.11 -8.88 13.60
N THR A 18 4.72 -8.33 14.65
CA THR A 18 4.82 -9.00 15.96
C THR A 18 3.55 -8.91 16.79
N LYS A 19 2.65 -7.99 16.44
CA LYS A 19 1.36 -7.75 17.11
C LYS A 19 0.16 -8.25 16.30
N GLY A 20 0.41 -8.78 15.11
CA GLY A 20 -0.63 -9.20 14.18
C GLY A 20 -1.23 -8.04 13.37
N ILE A 21 -2.10 -8.39 12.41
CA ILE A 21 -2.65 -7.46 11.42
C ILE A 21 -3.77 -6.56 11.98
N GLU A 22 -4.39 -6.92 13.10
CA GLU A 22 -5.60 -6.27 13.63
C GLU A 22 -5.34 -4.85 14.15
N GLY A 23 -4.15 -4.57 14.67
CA GLY A 23 -3.73 -3.24 15.13
C GLY A 23 -3.13 -2.35 14.03
N GLY A 24 -3.30 -2.73 12.76
CA GLY A 24 -2.75 -2.00 11.62
C GLY A 24 -3.48 -0.69 11.31
N GLN A 25 -2.76 0.24 10.68
CA GLN A 25 -3.30 1.48 10.16
C GLN A 25 -3.56 1.35 8.66
N ASP A 26 -4.76 1.73 8.23
CA ASP A 26 -5.16 1.71 6.83
C ASP A 26 -4.82 3.05 6.15
N TYR A 27 -4.36 2.97 4.91
CA TYR A 27 -4.07 4.10 4.04
C TYR A 27 -4.72 3.88 2.69
N VAL A 28 -5.49 4.86 2.23
CA VAL A 28 -6.08 4.87 0.90
C VAL A 28 -5.17 5.66 -0.04
N LEU A 29 -4.71 5.00 -1.10
CA LEU A 29 -3.74 5.53 -2.06
C LEU A 29 -4.43 5.63 -3.42
N PRO A 30 -4.76 6.86 -3.87
CA PRO A 30 -5.32 7.07 -5.19
C PRO A 30 -4.23 6.91 -6.26
N VAL A 31 -4.47 6.08 -7.26
CA VAL A 31 -3.53 5.79 -8.36
C VAL A 31 -4.27 5.71 -9.69
N ASP A 32 -3.60 6.12 -10.77
CA ASP A 32 -4.08 5.89 -12.13
C ASP A 32 -3.29 4.72 -12.74
N SER A 33 -3.99 3.69 -13.22
CA SER A 33 -3.40 2.41 -13.61
C SER A 33 -4.16 1.79 -14.79
N PRO A 34 -3.53 0.99 -15.67
CA PRO A 34 -4.23 0.31 -16.76
C PRO A 34 -5.35 -0.63 -16.29
N ASP A 35 -5.12 -1.30 -15.16
CA ASP A 35 -6.05 -2.22 -14.51
C ASP A 35 -5.78 -2.30 -12.98
N ALA A 36 -6.64 -3.03 -12.28
CA ALA A 36 -6.60 -3.18 -10.83
C ALA A 36 -5.40 -4.01 -10.35
N GLU A 37 -4.94 -5.00 -11.14
CA GLU A 37 -3.79 -5.83 -10.78
C GLU A 37 -2.51 -4.99 -10.79
N HIS A 38 -2.31 -4.21 -11.86
CA HIS A 38 -1.23 -3.24 -11.93
C HIS A 38 -1.34 -2.17 -10.84
N ALA A 39 -2.56 -1.74 -10.48
CA ALA A 39 -2.77 -0.77 -9.40
C ALA A 39 -2.30 -1.33 -8.04
N ILE A 40 -2.66 -2.59 -7.74
CA ILE A 40 -2.21 -3.29 -6.53
C ILE A 40 -0.69 -3.46 -6.53
N ALA A 41 -0.12 -3.97 -7.63
CA ALA A 41 1.31 -4.27 -7.72
C ALA A 41 2.16 -3.00 -7.56
N SER A 42 1.83 -1.95 -8.32
CA SER A 42 2.53 -0.66 -8.24
C SER A 42 2.40 0.00 -6.87
N THR A 43 1.20 -0.03 -6.28
CA THR A 43 0.97 0.51 -4.94
C THR A 43 1.75 -0.26 -3.88
N THR A 44 1.77 -1.59 -3.97
CA THR A 44 2.52 -2.46 -3.04
C THR A 44 4.02 -2.22 -3.13
N ALA A 45 4.56 -2.07 -4.35
CA ALA A 45 5.97 -1.71 -4.55
C ALA A 45 6.30 -0.32 -3.95
N ASN A 46 5.41 0.66 -4.13
CA ASN A 46 5.59 2.00 -3.59
C ASN A 46 5.44 2.05 -2.06
N ALA A 47 4.59 1.20 -1.48
CA ALA A 47 4.37 1.10 -0.04
C ALA A 47 5.67 0.86 0.74
N ALA A 48 6.56 0.00 0.21
CA ALA A 48 7.87 -0.26 0.81
C ALA A 48 8.72 1.00 1.01
N SER A 49 8.52 2.03 0.18
CA SER A 49 9.31 3.27 0.23
C SER A 49 8.91 4.21 1.36
N PHE A 50 7.64 4.17 1.82
CA PHE A 50 7.14 5.11 2.85
C PHE A 50 6.71 4.43 4.15
N THR A 51 6.65 3.10 4.20
CA THR A 51 6.36 2.35 5.43
C THR A 51 7.54 2.31 6.41
N LYS A 52 8.68 2.92 6.07
CA LYS A 52 9.88 2.92 6.92
C LYS A 52 9.66 3.81 8.14
N LYS A 53 9.27 3.21 9.27
CA LYS A 53 9.23 3.86 10.58
C LYS A 53 10.53 3.55 11.32
N THR A 54 11.33 4.57 11.59
CA THR A 54 12.49 4.47 12.48
C THR A 54 12.19 5.18 13.80
N ASP A 55 12.72 4.66 14.90
CA ASP A 55 12.67 5.32 16.22
C ASP A 55 14.07 5.29 16.83
N GLY A 56 14.60 6.46 17.19
CA GLY A 56 15.98 6.61 17.68
C GLY A 56 17.05 6.00 16.77
N GLY A 57 16.84 6.01 15.44
CA GLY A 57 17.76 5.42 14.46
C GLY A 57 17.64 3.90 14.30
N LYS A 58 16.72 3.24 15.01
CA LYS A 58 16.43 1.80 14.86
C LYS A 58 15.24 1.60 13.94
N ALA A 59 15.34 0.61 13.05
CA ALA A 59 14.19 0.20 12.24
C ALA A 59 13.15 -0.48 13.14
N LEU A 60 11.90 0.00 13.10
CA LEU A 60 10.78 -0.68 13.74
C LEU A 60 10.30 -1.84 12.87
N PRO A 61 9.78 -2.93 13.46
CA PRO A 61 9.14 -4.00 12.70
C PRO A 61 7.88 -3.43 12.02
N VAL A 62 7.92 -3.36 10.70
CA VAL A 62 6.80 -2.89 9.88
C VAL A 62 6.58 -3.87 8.74
N ALA A 63 5.33 -4.30 8.59
CA ALA A 63 4.83 -5.02 7.44
C ALA A 63 3.66 -4.23 6.84
N PHE A 64 3.34 -4.51 5.58
CA PHE A 64 2.16 -3.97 4.93
C PHE A 64 1.55 -4.98 3.97
N THR A 65 0.26 -4.81 3.70
CA THR A 65 -0.45 -5.62 2.71
C THR A 65 -1.55 -4.80 2.04
N CYS A 66 -1.86 -5.11 0.79
CA CYS A 66 -3.02 -4.54 0.11
C CYS A 66 -4.28 -5.28 0.56
N ILE A 67 -5.26 -4.57 1.09
CA ILE A 67 -6.50 -5.16 1.63
C ILE A 67 -7.74 -4.82 0.80
N LYS A 68 -7.66 -3.82 -0.09
CA LYS A 68 -8.79 -3.39 -0.92
C LYS A 68 -8.31 -2.68 -2.18
N VAL A 69 -9.01 -2.88 -3.29
CA VAL A 69 -8.90 -2.04 -4.48
C VAL A 69 -10.30 -1.71 -4.98
N GLU A 70 -10.55 -0.45 -5.32
CA GLU A 70 -11.82 0.03 -5.85
C GLU A 70 -11.59 0.98 -7.02
N SER A 71 -12.46 0.93 -8.02
CA SER A 71 -12.52 1.99 -9.03
C SER A 71 -12.96 3.30 -8.37
N ARG A 72 -12.35 4.43 -8.76
CA ARG A 72 -12.69 5.76 -8.26
C ARG A 72 -13.58 6.53 -9.25
#